data_AF-A0A3N5VNV6-F1
#
_entry.id   AF-A0A3N5VNV6-F1
#
_cell.length_a   1.000
_cell.length_b   1.000
_cell.length_c   1.000
_cell.angle_alpha   90.00
_cell.angle_beta   90.00
_cell.angle_gamma   90.00
#
_symmetry.space_group_name_H-M   'P 1'
#
loop_
_entity.id
_entity.type
_entity.pdbx_description
1 polymer ?
#
loop_
_entity_poly.entity_id
_entity_poly.type
_entity_poly.pdbx_seq_one_letter_code
_entity_poly.pdbx_strand_id
1 'polypeptide(L)' 'MRITIDIEEQFLADAMRLTGESKKGPAVVKAAREFVRRQMAREFGRKVIEGEFGDYPMTNDQIEDYDR' A
#
# COMPACT_ATOMS: atom_id res chain seq x y z
N MET A 1 6.82 -7.09 -19.03
CA MET A 1 5.52 -7.28 -19.71
C MET A 1 5.12 -5.95 -20.34
N ARG A 2 4.64 -5.94 -21.59
CA ARG A 2 4.17 -4.72 -22.28
C ARG A 2 2.70 -4.91 -22.60
N ILE A 3 1.88 -3.96 -22.19
CA ILE A 3 0.44 -3.93 -22.43
C ILE A 3 0.06 -2.55 -22.97
N THR A 4 -1.00 -2.50 -23.77
CA THR A 4 -1.61 -1.24 -24.22
C THR A 4 -2.88 -1.05 -23.42
N ILE A 5 -3.06 0.14 -22.85
CA ILE A 5 -4.24 0.50 -22.07
C ILE A 5 -4.74 1.86 -22.57
N ASP A 6 -6.05 2.01 -22.61
CA ASP A 6 -6.68 3.31 -22.83
C ASP A 6 -6.81 4.03 -21.49
N ILE A 7 -6.37 5.29 -21.46
CA ILE A 7 -6.35 6.12 -20.27
C ILE A 7 -6.78 7.54 -20.64
N GLU A 8 -7.60 8.15 -19.80
CA GLU A 8 -7.97 9.55 -19.97
C GLU A 8 -6.73 10.44 -19.87
N GLU A 9 -6.62 11.43 -20.77
CA GLU A 9 -5.45 12.30 -20.84
C GLU A 9 -5.26 13.12 -19.55
N GLN A 10 -6.34 13.61 -18.96
CA GLN A 10 -6.30 14.36 -17.70
C GLN A 10 -5.80 13.49 -16.55
N PHE A 11 -6.29 12.24 -16.46
CA PHE A 11 -5.85 11.29 -15.43
C PHE A 11 -4.36 10.93 -15.59
N LEU A 12 -3.89 10.76 -16.83
CA LEU A 12 -2.46 10.54 -17.10
C LEU A 12 -1.61 11.75 -16.70
N ALA A 13 -2.07 12.96 -16.99
CA ALA A 13 -1.39 14.20 -16.59
C ALA A 13 -1.30 14.30 -15.06
N ASP A 14 -2.36 13.98 -14.35
CA ASP A 14 -2.36 13.92 -12.88
C ASP A 14 -1.43 12.84 -12.35
N ALA A 15 -1.43 11.65 -12.95
CA ALA A 15 -0.50 10.59 -12.57
C ALA A 15 0.97 11.04 -12.73
N MET A 16 1.31 11.70 -13.85
CA MET A 16 2.66 12.24 -14.09
C MET A 16 3.03 13.30 -13.06
N ARG A 17 2.12 14.25 -12.79
CA ARG A 17 2.30 15.31 -11.79
C ARG A 17 2.49 14.76 -10.38
N LEU A 18 1.64 13.83 -9.95
CA LEU A 18 1.65 13.26 -8.60
C LEU A 18 2.84 12.31 -8.37
N THR A 19 3.28 11.61 -9.42
CA THR A 19 4.42 10.70 -9.32
C THR A 19 5.76 11.39 -9.54
N GLY A 20 5.77 12.62 -10.08
CA GLY A 20 6.97 13.36 -10.46
C GLY A 20 7.68 12.80 -11.70
N GLU A 21 7.03 11.90 -12.45
CA GLU A 21 7.62 11.25 -13.62
C GLU A 21 7.30 12.04 -14.90
N SER A 22 8.32 12.30 -15.71
CA SER A 22 8.17 13.02 -16.99
C SER A 22 7.73 12.13 -18.15
N LYS A 23 7.77 10.81 -17.98
CA LYS A 23 7.38 9.82 -19.00
C LYS A 23 6.10 9.10 -18.60
N LYS A 24 5.19 8.90 -19.57
CA LYS A 24 3.88 8.25 -19.40
C LYS A 24 3.98 6.86 -18.73
N GLY A 25 4.83 5.98 -19.27
CA GLY A 25 5.00 4.61 -18.76
C GLY A 25 5.46 4.55 -17.30
N PRO A 26 6.59 5.20 -16.95
CA PRO A 26 7.05 5.30 -15.56
C PRO A 26 6.02 5.88 -14.59
N ALA A 27 5.27 6.92 -15.00
CA ALA A 27 4.22 7.51 -14.17
C ALA A 27 3.14 6.48 -13.81
N VAL A 28 2.61 5.76 -14.81
CA VAL A 28 1.57 4.75 -14.59
C VAL A 28 2.10 3.58 -13.74
N VAL A 29 3.31 3.10 -14.02
CA VAL A 29 3.92 2.01 -13.25
C VAL A 29 4.12 2.39 -11.79
N LYS A 30 4.60 3.61 -11.53
CA LYS A 30 4.82 4.11 -10.17
C LYS A 30 3.51 4.32 -9.43
N ALA A 31 2.52 4.92 -10.07
CA ALA A 31 1.17 5.09 -9.50
C ALA A 31 0.54 3.74 -9.13
N ALA A 32 0.58 2.76 -10.03
CA ALA A 32 0.05 1.43 -9.79
C ALA A 32 0.78 0.72 -8.64
N ARG A 33 2.11 0.80 -8.57
CA ARG A 33 2.90 0.22 -7.48
C ARG A 33 2.51 0.80 -6.13
N GLU A 34 2.39 2.12 -6.05
CA GLU A 34 2.01 2.79 -4.80
C GLU A 34 0.57 2.49 -4.39
N PHE A 35 -0.35 2.35 -5.35
CA PHE A 35 -1.70 1.87 -5.07
C PHE A 35 -1.68 0.48 -4.42
N VAL A 36 -0.98 -0.48 -5.03
CA VAL A 36 -0.87 -1.86 -4.50
C VAL A 36 -0.26 -1.85 -3.11
N ARG A 37 0.82 -1.11 -2.87
CA ARG A 37 1.44 -0.97 -1.54
C ARG A 37 0.47 -0.43 -0.49
N ARG A 38 -0.30 0.60 -0.83
CA ARG A 38 -1.30 1.17 0.09
C ARG A 38 -2.43 0.19 0.40
N GLN A 39 -2.87 -0.61 -0.57
CA GLN A 39 -3.87 -1.66 -0.30
C GLN A 39 -3.29 -2.76 0.59
N MET A 40 -2.07 -3.23 0.32
CA MET A 40 -1.41 -4.22 1.17
C MET A 40 -1.22 -3.71 2.60
N ALA A 41 -0.80 -2.45 2.78
CA ALA A 41 -0.65 -1.87 4.11
C ALA A 41 -1.99 -1.78 4.87
N ARG A 42 -3.09 -1.44 4.19
CA ARG A 42 -4.43 -1.42 4.78
C ARG A 42 -4.90 -2.81 5.18
N GLU A 43 -4.71 -3.79 4.31
CA GLU A 43 -5.06 -5.19 4.61
C GLU A 43 -4.24 -5.71 5.79
N PHE A 44 -2.94 -5.47 5.78
CA PHE A 44 -2.06 -5.85 6.88
C PHE A 44 -2.49 -5.22 8.20
N GLY A 45 -2.76 -3.91 8.23
CA GLY A 45 -3.25 -3.22 9.42
C GLY A 45 -4.57 -3.82 9.93
N ARG A 46 -5.49 -4.19 9.02
CA ARG A 46 -6.73 -4.87 9.40
C ARG A 46 -6.45 -6.22 10.08
N LYS A 47 -5.57 -7.05 9.50
CA LYS A 47 -5.19 -8.36 10.07
C LYS A 47 -4.59 -8.26 11.46
N VAL A 48 -3.77 -7.23 11.71
CA VAL A 48 -3.20 -6.94 13.03
C VAL A 48 -4.32 -6.63 14.03
N ILE A 49 -5.26 -5.76 13.67
CA ILE A 49 -6.39 -5.38 14.55
C ILE A 49 -7.32 -6.57 14.82
N GLU A 50 -7.57 -7.41 13.82
CA GLU A 50 -8.41 -8.60 13.92
C GLU A 50 -7.71 -9.76 14.65
N GLY A 51 -6.44 -9.60 15.03
CA GLY A 51 -5.68 -10.64 15.74
C GLY A 51 -5.44 -11.89 14.88
N GLU A 52 -5.40 -11.76 13.56
CA GLU A 52 -5.17 -12.89 12.65
C GLU A 52 -3.78 -13.52 12.83
N PHE A 53 -2.82 -12.78 13.39
CA PHE A 53 -1.51 -13.29 13.75
C PHE A 53 -1.60 -13.96 15.13
N GLY A 54 -1.84 -15.27 15.16
CA GLY A 54 -2.03 -16.03 16.40
C GLY A 54 -0.75 -16.38 17.17
N ASP A 55 0.42 -15.94 16.70
CA ASP A 55 1.74 -16.28 17.22
C ASP A 55 2.37 -15.17 18.07
N TYR A 56 1.57 -14.25 18.60
CA TYR A 56 2.07 -13.26 19.53
C TYR A 56 2.67 -13.94 20.77
N PRO A 57 3.93 -13.64 21.14
CA PRO A 57 4.65 -14.34 22.21
C PRO A 57 4.07 -14.07 23.60
N MET A 58 3.23 -13.03 23.74
CA MET A 58 2.61 -12.60 24.98
C MET A 58 1.21 -12.05 24.69
N THR A 59 0.28 -12.23 25.62
CA THR A 59 -1.02 -11.56 25.62
C THR A 59 -0.87 -10.10 26.04
N ASN A 60 -1.90 -9.27 25.80
CA ASN A 60 -1.90 -7.87 26.24
C ASN A 60 -1.66 -7.74 27.76
N ASP A 61 -2.34 -8.55 28.57
CA ASP A 61 -2.19 -8.55 30.03
C ASP A 61 -0.73 -8.86 30.45
N GLN A 62 -0.07 -9.80 29.76
CA GLN A 62 1.34 -10.15 30.03
C GLN A 62 2.31 -9.02 29.68
N ILE A 63 2.00 -8.19 28.68
CA ILE A 63 2.79 -7.02 28.32
C ILE A 63 2.61 -5.92 29.38
N GLU A 64 1.37 -5.65 29.80
CA GLU A 64 1.06 -4.63 30.82
C GLU A 64 1.69 -4.93 32.19
N ASP A 65 1.77 -6.21 32.56
CA ASP A 65 2.45 -6.64 33.80
C ASP A 65 3.99 -6.54 33.72
N TYR A 66 4.59 -6.60 32.53
CA TYR A 66 6.04 -6.52 32.36
C TYR A 66 6.58 -5.08 32.43
N ASP A 67 5.75 -4.09 32.07
CA ASP A 67 6.08 -2.66 32.10
C ASP A 67 5.88 -2.01 33.49
N ARG A 68 5.27 -2.71 34.45
CA ARG A 68 5.01 -2.23 35.82
C ARG A 68 6.16 -2.57 36.78
#